data_AF-A0A2H0S5K9-F1
#
_entry.id   AF-A0A2H0S5K9-F1
#
_cell.length_a   1.000
_cell.length_b   1.000
_cell.length_c   1.000
_cell.angle_alpha   90.00
_cell.angle_beta   90.00
_cell.angle_gamma   90.00
#
_symmetry.space_group_name_H-M   'P 1'
#
loop_
_entity.id
_entity.type
_entity.pdbx_description
1 polymer ?
#
loop_
_entity_poly.entity_id
_entity_poly.type
_entity_poly.pdbx_seq_one_letter_code
_entity_poly.pdbx_strand_id
1 'polypeptide(L)'
;MQTVYAQSLITDGIPGCTFSTGDIDPGLCIPSFIAHVIQFIFAFAGSICVIMIIFGGYEIVTGNLAGGGGDAGKTRIQWAIIGFILAATSFFIMDFIIAAIAG
;
A
#
# COMPACT_ATOMS: atom_id res chain seq x y z
N MET A 1 4.06 -22.43 -23.43
CA MET A 1 4.59 -21.38 -24.32
C MET A 1 3.43 -20.49 -24.74
N GLN A 2 3.53 -19.19 -24.43
CA GLN A 2 2.94 -18.05 -25.14
C GLN A 2 1.40 -17.96 -25.09
N THR A 3 0.83 -16.93 -24.48
CA THR A 3 0.74 -15.62 -25.14
C THR A 3 1.18 -14.44 -24.26
N VAL A 4 2.17 -13.70 -24.77
CA VAL A 4 2.47 -12.29 -24.46
C VAL A 4 1.33 -11.43 -25.08
N TYR A 5 1.32 -10.09 -24.90
CA TYR A 5 0.42 -9.06 -25.47
C TYR A 5 -1.05 -9.11 -25.00
N ALA A 6 -1.57 -8.21 -24.18
CA ALA A 6 -1.24 -6.82 -23.91
C ALA A 6 -1.35 -6.54 -22.41
N GLN A 7 -0.67 -5.50 -21.96
CA GLN A 7 -0.98 -4.75 -20.74
C GLN A 7 -2.49 -4.65 -20.48
N SER A 8 -3.05 -5.64 -19.77
CA SER A 8 -4.43 -5.56 -19.34
C SER A 8 -4.46 -4.61 -18.15
N LEU A 9 -4.76 -3.36 -18.46
CA LEU A 9 -5.27 -2.35 -17.52
C LEU A 9 -6.62 -2.77 -16.91
N ILE A 10 -7.04 -4.03 -17.13
CA ILE A 10 -8.29 -4.62 -16.68
C ILE A 10 -7.90 -5.93 -16.00
N THR A 11 -8.16 -5.98 -14.71
CA THR A 11 -7.74 -7.02 -13.79
C THR A 11 -8.42 -8.36 -14.10
N ASP A 12 -7.82 -9.16 -14.98
CA ASP A 12 -8.22 -10.55 -15.21
C ASP A 12 -7.43 -11.45 -14.25
N GLY A 13 -8.06 -11.79 -13.14
CA GLY A 13 -7.43 -12.55 -12.04
C GLY A 13 -8.11 -12.38 -10.67
N ILE A 14 -9.23 -11.65 -10.62
CA ILE A 14 -10.01 -11.45 -9.40
C ILE A 14 -11.17 -12.45 -9.36
N PRO A 15 -11.33 -13.26 -8.30
CA PRO A 15 -12.47 -14.16 -8.17
C PRO A 15 -13.78 -13.36 -8.20
N GLY A 16 -14.62 -13.59 -9.22
CA GLY A 16 -15.90 -12.91 -9.41
C GLY A 16 -15.89 -11.70 -10.36
N CYS A 17 -14.75 -11.33 -10.95
CA CYS A 17 -14.69 -10.32 -12.02
C CYS A 17 -13.97 -10.90 -13.24
N THR A 18 -14.69 -11.13 -14.35
CA THR A 18 -14.08 -11.38 -15.66
C THR A 18 -14.64 -10.37 -16.65
N PHE A 19 -13.93 -9.25 -16.77
CA PHE A 19 -14.28 -8.17 -17.68
C PHE A 19 -14.10 -8.58 -19.16
N SER A 20 -13.34 -9.65 -19.41
CA SER A 20 -13.13 -10.24 -20.74
C SER A 20 -14.35 -11.02 -21.26
N THR A 21 -15.17 -11.62 -20.38
CA THR A 21 -16.36 -12.43 -20.75
C THR A 21 -17.69 -11.69 -20.47
N GLY A 22 -17.66 -10.55 -19.77
CA GLY A 22 -18.86 -9.76 -19.48
C GLY A 22 -19.70 -10.27 -18.29
N ASP A 23 -19.13 -11.17 -17.49
CA ASP A 23 -19.78 -11.73 -16.30
C ASP A 23 -19.37 -10.91 -15.08
N ILE A 24 -20.27 -10.03 -14.65
CA ILE A 24 -20.08 -9.14 -13.51
C ILE A 24 -21.06 -9.57 -12.42
N ASP A 25 -20.58 -10.34 -11.45
CA ASP A 25 -21.34 -10.62 -10.23
C ASP A 25 -21.19 -9.43 -9.27
N PRO A 26 -22.22 -8.58 -9.11
CA PRO A 26 -22.11 -7.34 -8.34
C PRO A 26 -21.82 -7.59 -6.85
N GLY A 27 -22.15 -8.79 -6.33
CA GLY A 27 -21.95 -9.14 -4.91
C GLY A 27 -20.50 -9.45 -4.53
N LEU A 28 -19.71 -10.04 -5.43
CA LEU A 28 -18.33 -10.46 -5.14
C LEU A 28 -17.28 -9.58 -5.84
N CYS A 29 -17.66 -8.96 -6.96
CA CYS A 29 -16.72 -8.20 -7.77
C CYS A 29 -16.32 -6.87 -7.12
N ILE A 30 -17.27 -6.14 -6.51
CA ILE A 30 -17.01 -4.87 -5.81
C ILE A 30 -15.95 -5.01 -4.70
N PRO A 31 -16.11 -5.92 -3.71
CA PRO A 31 -15.16 -5.99 -2.60
C PRO A 31 -13.78 -6.49 -3.04
N SER A 32 -13.73 -7.40 -4.00
CA SER A 32 -12.48 -7.98 -4.49
C SER A 32 -11.68 -7.00 -5.36
N PHE A 33 -12.36 -6.20 -6.19
CA PHE A 33 -11.73 -5.11 -6.94
C PHE A 33 -11.13 -4.03 -6.02
N ILE A 34 -11.86 -3.64 -4.98
CA ILE A 34 -11.40 -2.66 -3.99
C ILE A 34 -10.15 -3.18 -3.25
N ALA A 35 -10.15 -4.44 -2.81
CA ALA A 35 -9.01 -5.05 -2.15
C ALA A 35 -7.75 -5.03 -3.03
N HIS A 36 -7.90 -5.34 -4.32
CA HIS A 36 -6.79 -5.34 -5.28
C HIS A 36 -6.20 -3.94 -5.48
N VAL A 37 -7.03 -2.91 -5.61
CA VAL A 37 -6.59 -1.51 -5.75
C VAL A 37 -5.89 -1.02 -4.48
N ILE A 38 -6.43 -1.34 -3.31
CA ILE A 38 -5.81 -0.98 -2.03
C ILE A 38 -4.45 -1.65 -1.89
N GLN A 39 -4.32 -2.94 -2.20
CA GLN A 39 -3.05 -3.65 -2.12
C GLN A 39 -1.99 -3.03 -3.05
N PHE A 40 -2.38 -2.61 -4.26
CA PHE A 40 -1.47 -1.93 -5.18
C PHE A 40 -0.96 -0.59 -4.63
N ILE A 41 -1.86 0.24 -4.08
CA ILE A 41 -1.51 1.53 -3.47
C ILE A 41 -0.64 1.30 -2.23
N PHE A 42 -0.93 0.30 -1.40
CA PHE A 42 -0.13 -0.04 -0.22
C PHE A 42 1.27 -0.52 -0.58
N ALA A 43 1.42 -1.34 -1.62
CA ALA A 43 2.73 -1.78 -2.07
C ALA A 43 3.59 -0.59 -2.51
N PHE A 44 2.98 0.36 -3.23
CA PHE A 44 3.66 1.59 -3.64
C PHE A 44 4.00 2.49 -2.44
N ALA A 45 3.05 2.76 -1.55
CA ALA A 45 3.26 3.59 -0.36
C ALA A 45 4.29 2.98 0.60
N GLY A 46 4.25 1.66 0.81
CA GLY A 46 5.24 0.94 1.62
C GLY A 46 6.65 1.07 1.08
N SER A 47 6.83 0.97 -0.25
CA SER A 47 8.14 1.13 -0.87
C SER A 47 8.73 2.53 -0.64
N ILE A 48 7.92 3.58 -0.79
CA ILE A 48 8.33 4.97 -0.55
C ILE A 48 8.64 5.20 0.93
N CYS A 49 7.86 4.60 1.83
CA CYS A 49 8.07 4.70 3.27
C CYS A 49 9.46 4.16 3.68
N VAL A 50 9.85 2.99 3.18
CA VAL A 50 11.17 2.40 3.44
C VAL A 50 12.29 3.33 2.98
N ILE A 51 12.17 3.92 1.78
CA ILE A 51 13.17 4.85 1.24
C ILE A 51 13.32 6.08 2.16
N MET A 52 12.21 6.66 2.62
CA MET A 52 12.25 7.81 3.53
C MET A 52 12.88 7.49 4.89
N ILE A 53 12.64 6.29 5.43
CA ILE A 53 13.27 5.84 6.68
C ILE A 53 14.79 5.70 6.51
N ILE A 54 15.26 5.17 5.38
CA ILE A 54 16.71 5.02 5.12
C ILE A 54 17.40 6.39 5.08
N PHE A 55 16.84 7.35 4.35
CA PHE A 55 17.41 8.71 4.28
C PHE A 55 17.35 9.44 5.62
N GLY A 56 16.23 9.36 6.33
CA GLY A 56 16.10 9.94 7.68
C GLY A 56 17.05 9.30 8.69
N GLY A 57 17.30 7.99 8.57
CA GLY A 57 18.19 7.25 9.48
C GLY A 57 19.65 7.68 9.29
N TYR A 58 20.07 7.85 8.04
CA TYR A 58 21.41 8.34 7.73
C TYR A 58 21.63 9.77 8.25
N GLU A 59 20.62 10.62 8.14
CA GLU A 59 20.64 12.01 8.64
C GLU A 59 20.75 12.08 10.17
N ILE A 60 20.12 11.17 10.90
CA ILE A 60 20.29 11.08 12.37
C ILE A 60 21.71 10.65 12.74
N VAL A 61 22.23 9.59 12.11
CA VAL A 61 23.55 9.02 12.44
C VAL A 61 24.68 10.01 12.12
N THR A 62 24.59 10.70 10.99
CA THR A 62 25.58 11.70 10.58
C THR A 62 25.40 13.06 11.28
N GLY A 63 24.15 13.49 11.49
CA GLY A 63 23.82 14.74 12.19
C GLY A 63 24.17 14.73 13.68
N ASN A 64 24.26 13.55 14.31
CA ASN A 64 24.72 13.39 15.69
C ASN A 64 26.25 13.58 15.85
N LEU A 65 27.03 13.40 14.77
CA LEU A 65 28.49 13.62 14.78
C LEU A 65 28.87 15.10 14.61
N ALA A 66 28.01 15.90 13.96
CA ALA A 66 28.28 17.30 13.62
C ALA A 66 27.71 18.33 14.62
N GLY A 67 27.15 17.89 15.75
CA GLY A 67 26.78 18.76 16.88
C GLY A 67 25.55 19.65 16.72
N GLY A 68 24.74 19.50 15.66
CA GLY A 68 23.55 20.35 15.49
C GLY A 68 22.46 19.88 14.51
N GLY A 69 22.64 18.75 13.81
CA GLY A 69 21.71 18.32 12.73
C GLY A 69 20.78 17.16 13.08
N GLY A 70 20.99 16.49 14.22
CA GLY A 70 20.28 15.23 14.53
C GLY A 70 18.77 15.38 14.74
N ASP A 71 18.28 16.56 15.14
CA ASP A 71 16.88 16.76 15.50
C ASP A 71 15.94 16.82 14.27
N ALA A 72 16.46 17.28 13.12
CA ALA A 72 15.73 17.25 11.85
C ALA A 72 15.53 15.79 11.38
N GLY A 73 16.57 14.96 11.46
CA GLY A 73 16.49 13.54 11.14
C GLY A 73 15.52 12.78 12.05
N LYS A 74 15.52 13.06 13.36
CA LYS A 74 14.60 12.43 14.33
C LYS A 74 13.15 12.75 14.02
N THR A 75 12.85 14.02 13.75
CA THR A 75 11.52 14.48 13.38
C THR A 75 11.07 13.80 12.09
N ARG A 76 11.95 13.71 11.09
CA ARG A 76 11.67 13.05 9.80
C ARG A 76 11.37 11.56 9.96
N ILE A 77 12.10 10.84 10.81
CA ILE A 77 11.81 9.44 11.12
C ILE A 77 10.51 9.27 11.89
N GLN A 78 10.20 10.15 12.86
CA GLN A 78 8.91 10.11 13.55
C GLN A 78 7.74 10.24 12.57
N TRP A 79 7.79 11.18 11.63
CA TRP A 79 6.76 11.34 10.62
C TRP A 79 6.65 10.12 9.69
N ALA A 80 7.77 9.49 9.33
CA ALA A 80 7.77 8.27 8.52
C ALA A 80 7.10 7.09 9.26
N ILE A 81 7.38 6.92 10.55
CA ILE A 81 6.78 5.87 11.39
C ILE A 81 5.28 6.12 11.57
N ILE A 82 4.87 7.35 11.85
CA ILE A 82 3.46 7.73 11.99
C ILE A 82 2.69 7.45 10.69
N GLY A 83 3.27 7.79 9.53
CA GLY A 83 2.67 7.49 8.23
C GLY A 83 2.50 5.99 7.97
N PHE A 84 3.49 5.17 8.36
CA PHE A 84 3.41 3.71 8.25
C PHE A 84 2.31 3.12 9.13
N ILE A 85 2.21 3.57 10.38
CA ILE A 85 1.18 3.12 11.34
C ILE A 85 -0.22 3.52 10.85
N LEU A 86 -0.38 4.74 10.32
CA LEU A 86 -1.64 5.21 9.77
C LEU A 86 -2.09 4.35 8.58
N ALA A 87 -1.17 4.03 7.67
CA ALA A 87 -1.44 3.11 6.57
C ALA A 87 -1.87 1.74 7.12
N ALA A 88 -1.08 1.11 8.00
CA ALA A 88 -1.42 -0.19 8.58
C ALA A 88 -2.83 -0.22 9.24
N THR A 89 -3.18 0.86 9.93
CA THR A 89 -4.50 1.01 10.58
C THR A 89 -5.64 1.13 9.56
N SER A 90 -5.42 1.83 8.46
CA SER A 90 -6.42 1.93 7.38
C SER A 90 -6.74 0.58 6.75
N PHE A 91 -5.75 -0.32 6.64
CA PHE A 91 -5.99 -1.69 6.14
C PHE A 91 -6.86 -2.49 7.12
N PHE A 92 -6.59 -2.36 8.42
CA PHE A 92 -7.34 -3.02 9.48
C PHE A 92 -8.83 -2.62 9.48
N ILE A 93 -9.11 -1.34 9.23
CA ILE A 93 -10.49 -0.83 9.10
C ILE A 93 -11.21 -1.45 7.90
N MET A 94 -10.53 -1.58 6.77
CA MET A 94 -11.12 -2.19 5.56
C MET A 94 -11.42 -3.67 5.77
N ASP A 95 -10.51 -4.41 6.40
CA ASP A 95 -10.73 -5.82 6.74
C ASP A 95 -11.92 -5.99 7.70
N PHE A 96 -12.05 -5.09 8.68
CA PHE A 96 -13.21 -5.04 9.57
C PHE A 96 -14.53 -4.78 8.82
N ILE A 97 -14.54 -3.84 7.86
CA ILE A 97 -15.74 -3.55 7.06
C ILE A 97 -16.12 -4.76 6.20
N ILE A 98 -15.15 -5.38 5.52
CA ILE A 98 -15.37 -6.57 4.67
C ILE A 98 -15.90 -7.74 5.52
N ALA A 99 -15.33 -7.96 6.71
CA ALA A 99 -15.81 -8.97 7.63
C ALA A 99 -17.24 -8.67 8.13
N ALA A 100 -17.58 -7.40 8.36
CA ALA A 100 -18.90 -6.99 8.82
C ALA A 100 -20.00 -7.08 7.76
N ILE A 101 -19.66 -7.00 6.46
CA ILE A 101 -20.62 -7.18 5.36
C ILE A 101 -20.75 -8.64 4.90
N ALA A 102 -19.73 -9.48 5.15
CA ALA A 102 -19.70 -10.87 4.73
C ALA A 102 -20.30 -11.84 5.77
N GLY A 103 -20.53 -11.38 7.01
CA GLY A 103 -21.29 -12.08 8.05
C GLY A 103 -22.74 -11.61 8.11
#